data_AF-K0Z3J3-F1
#
_entry.id   AF-K0Z3J3-F1
#
_cell.length_a   1.000
_cell.length_b   1.000
_cell.length_c   1.000
_cell.angle_alpha   90.00
_cell.angle_beta   90.00
_cell.angle_gamma   90.00
#
_symmetry.space_group_name_H-M   'P 1'
#
loop_
_entity.id
_entity.type
_entity.pdbx_description
1 polymer ?
#
loop_
_entity_poly.entity_id
_entity_poly.type
_entity_poly.pdbx_seq_one_letter_code
_entity_poly.pdbx_strand_id
1 'polypeptide(L)' 'MKLAQLFSDFEEELVRQGEEAESLSFVYRSLKNLSFTDFVFALQQEVTKEEENFVEEIYQQL' A
#
# COMPACT_ATOMS: atom_id res chain seq x y z
N MET A 1 2.86 11.23 -7.89
CA MET A 1 3.36 10.81 -6.55
C MET A 1 3.75 9.36 -6.67
N LYS A 2 4.85 8.93 -6.03
CA LYS A 2 5.26 7.53 -6.05
C LYS A 2 4.40 6.66 -5.16
N LEU A 3 4.26 5.38 -5.52
CA LEU A 3 3.51 4.42 -4.72
C LEU A 3 4.10 4.27 -3.31
N ALA A 4 5.44 4.34 -3.18
CA ALA A 4 6.12 4.40 -1.89
C ALA A 4 5.62 5.52 -0.96
N GLN A 5 5.32 6.70 -1.50
CA GLN A 5 4.82 7.80 -0.68
C GLN A 5 3.39 7.54 -0.22
N LEU A 6 2.54 7.02 -1.11
CA LEU A 6 1.16 6.65 -0.79
C LEU A 6 1.11 5.63 0.36
N PHE A 7 1.93 4.58 0.28
CA PHE A 7 2.03 3.57 1.33
C PHE A 7 2.55 4.17 2.64
N SER A 8 3.60 4.98 2.59
CA SER A 8 4.14 5.61 3.80
C SER A 8 3.09 6.45 4.54
N ASP A 9 2.26 7.18 3.80
CA ASP A 9 1.23 8.06 4.39
C ASP A 9 0.12 7.23 5.09
N PHE A 10 -0.37 6.17 4.42
CA PHE A 10 -1.42 5.31 4.99
C PHE A 10 -0.90 4.39 6.11
N GLU A 11 0.30 3.84 5.98
CA GLU A 11 0.88 2.96 7.01
C GLU A 11 1.19 3.75 8.29
N GLU A 12 1.59 5.03 8.19
CA GLU A 12 1.71 5.89 9.37
C GLU A 12 0.35 6.09 10.07
N GLU A 13 -0.73 6.25 9.29
CA GLU A 13 -2.07 6.39 9.84
C GLU A 13 -2.57 5.10 10.48
N LEU A 14 -2.32 3.94 9.87
CA LEU A 14 -2.61 2.62 10.46
C LEU A 14 -1.91 2.44 11.81
N VAL A 15 -0.63 2.80 11.89
CA VAL A 15 0.13 2.74 13.16
C VAL A 15 -0.49 3.65 14.22
N ARG A 16 -1.03 4.82 13.85
CA ARG A 16 -1.74 5.70 14.79
C ARG A 16 -3.06 5.08 15.29
N GLN A 17 -3.68 4.23 14.49
CA GLN A 17 -4.90 3.49 14.86
C GLN A 17 -4.61 2.23 15.69
N GLY A 18 -3.34 1.84 15.82
CA GLY A 18 -2.88 0.66 16.57
C GLY A 18 -2.65 -0.59 15.72
N GLU A 19 -2.72 -0.44 14.39
CA GLU A 19 -2.44 -1.50 13.42
C GLU A 19 -0.93 -1.60 13.12
N GLU A 20 -0.53 -2.74 12.55
CA GLU A 20 0.86 -2.92 12.09
C GLU A 20 1.11 -2.15 10.79
N ALA A 21 2.24 -1.46 10.71
CA ALA A 21 2.63 -0.71 9.52
C ALA A 21 2.60 -1.58 8.26
N GLU A 22 2.97 -2.86 8.36
CA GLU A 22 3.08 -3.74 7.20
C GLU A 22 1.76 -4.35 6.73
N SER A 23 0.63 -4.11 7.43
CA SER A 23 -0.68 -4.68 7.10
C SER A 23 -1.15 -4.29 5.69
N LEU A 24 -0.98 -3.03 5.30
CA LEU A 24 -1.39 -2.53 3.99
C LEU A 24 -0.53 -3.14 2.87
N SER A 25 0.79 -3.10 3.02
CA SER A 25 1.75 -3.72 2.11
C SER A 25 1.50 -5.22 1.92
N PHE A 26 1.15 -5.93 3.00
CA PHE A 26 0.86 -7.36 2.95
C PHE A 26 -0.42 -7.67 2.16
N VAL A 27 -1.53 -7.00 2.47
CA VAL A 27 -2.82 -7.24 1.80
C VAL A 27 -2.72 -6.85 0.32
N TYR A 28 -2.15 -5.70 0.01
CA TYR A 28 -1.96 -5.26 -1.37
C TYR A 28 -1.19 -6.29 -2.22
N ARG A 29 -0.07 -6.78 -1.70
CA ARG A 29 0.73 -7.80 -2.38
C ARG A 29 -0.03 -9.10 -2.58
N SER A 30 -0.79 -9.52 -1.57
CA SER A 30 -1.59 -10.74 -1.63
C SER A 30 -2.68 -10.64 -2.71
N LEU A 31 -3.42 -9.53 -2.73
CA LEU A 31 -4.49 -9.29 -3.72
C LEU A 31 -3.97 -9.19 -5.15
N LYS A 32 -2.79 -8.60 -5.35
CA LYS A 32 -2.15 -8.51 -6.67
C LYS A 32 -1.29 -9.72 -7.04
N ASN A 33 -1.17 -10.70 -6.15
CA ASN A 33 -0.30 -11.87 -6.30
C ASN A 33 1.15 -11.47 -6.65
N LEU A 34 1.67 -10.43 -5.99
CA LEU A 34 3.01 -9.90 -6.21
C LEU A 34 4.02 -10.57 -5.28
N SER A 35 5.19 -10.94 -5.84
CA SER A 35 6.34 -11.26 -5.01
C SER A 35 6.83 -10.01 -4.27
N PHE A 36 7.63 -10.20 -3.22
CA PHE A 36 8.24 -9.07 -2.51
C PHE A 36 9.10 -8.21 -3.46
N THR A 37 9.86 -8.86 -4.35
CA THR A 37 10.70 -8.17 -5.34
C THR A 37 9.85 -7.33 -6.29
N ASP A 38 8.75 -7.88 -6.81
CA ASP A 38 7.86 -7.15 -7.72
C ASP A 38 7.22 -5.95 -7.03
N PHE A 39 6.84 -6.11 -5.76
CA PHE A 39 6.31 -5.02 -4.96
C PHE A 39 7.33 -3.89 -4.77
N VAL A 40 8.58 -4.21 -4.42
CA VAL A 40 9.64 -3.19 -4.28
C VAL A 40 9.84 -2.41 -5.59
N PHE A 41 9.73 -3.07 -6.75
CA PHE A 41 9.75 -2.38 -8.04
C PHE A 41 8.50 -1.50 -8.27
N ALA A 42 7.32 -1.98 -7.88
CA ALA A 42 6.07 -1.24 -7.99
C ALA A 42 6.09 0.05 -7.12
N LEU A 43 6.69 0.00 -5.93
CA LEU A 43 6.82 1.15 -5.03
C LEU A 43 7.51 2.37 -5.68
N GLN A 44 8.40 2.13 -6.65
CA GLN A 44 9.12 3.20 -7.34
C GLN A 44 8.34 3.85 -8.48
N GLN A 45 7.23 3.23 -8.92
CA GLN A 45 6.40 3.72 -10.02
C GLN A 45 5.52 4.90 -9.57
N GLU A 46 5.13 5.72 -10.55
CA GLU A 46 4.11 6.75 -10.33
C GLU A 46 2.73 6.10 -10.12
N VAL A 47 1.99 6.60 -9.14
CA VAL A 47 0.63 6.16 -8.82
C VAL A 47 -0.32 6.64 -9.91
N THR A 48 -1.14 5.72 -10.42
CA THR A 48 -2.32 6.07 -11.22
C THR A 48 -3.51 6.28 -10.28
N LYS A 49 -4.55 6.98 -10.75
CA LYS A 49 -5.75 7.19 -9.93
C LYS A 49 -6.46 5.88 -9.56
N GLU A 50 -6.43 4.89 -10.45
CA GLU A 50 -6.95 3.55 -10.18
C GLU A 50 -6.16 2.86 -9.06
N GLU A 51 -4.84 3.00 -9.06
CA GLU A 51 -3.97 2.44 -8.03
C GLU A 51 -4.18 3.13 -6.67
N GLU A 52 -4.35 4.44 -6.68
CA GLU A 52 -4.67 5.22 -5.48
C GLU A 52 -5.97 4.76 -4.82
N ASN A 53 -7.04 4.65 -5.62
CA ASN A 53 -8.33 4.19 -5.13
C ASN A 53 -8.25 2.75 -4.60
N PHE A 54 -7.50 1.88 -5.27
CA PHE A 54 -7.34 0.49 -4.84
C PHE A 54 -6.62 0.38 -3.49
N VAL A 55 -5.56 1.16 -3.27
CA VAL A 55 -4.86 1.21 -1.98
C VAL A 55 -5.77 1.77 -0.89
N GLU A 56 -6.54 2.81 -1.19
CA GLU A 56 -7.51 3.40 -0.25
C GLU A 56 -8.61 2.40 0.14
N GLU A 57 -9.14 1.62 -0.80
CA GLU A 57 -10.13 0.56 -0.53
C GLU A 57 -9.61 -0.53 0.40
N ILE A 58 -8.31 -0.85 0.31
CA ILE A 58 -7.68 -1.80 1.23
C ILE A 58 -7.54 -1.16 2.61
N TYR A 59 -7.03 0.07 2.66
CA TYR A 59 -6.84 0.81 3.90
C TYR A 59 -8.14 0.94 4.70
N GLN A 60 -9.28 1.23 4.06
CA GLN A 60 -10.58 1.34 4.74
C GLN A 60 -11.12 0.01 5.30
N GLN A 61 -10.53 -1.13 4.93
CA GLN A 61 -10.91 -2.46 5.43
C GLN A 61 -9.99 -2.99 6.53
N LEU A 62 -8.88 -2.30 6.79
CA LEU A 62 -7.96 -2.55 7.91
C LEU A 62 -8.41 -1.73 9.12
#